data_AF-A0A6I1VQ28-F1
#
_entry.id   AF-A0A6I1VQ28-F1
#
_cell.length_a   1.000
_cell.length_b   1.000
_cell.length_c   1.000
_cell.angle_alpha   90.00
_cell.angle_beta   90.00
_cell.angle_gamma   90.00
#
_symmetry.space_group_name_H-M   'P 1'
#
loop_
_entity.id
_entity.type
_entity.pdbx_description
1 polymer ?
#
loop_
_entity_poly.entity_id
_entity_poly.type
_entity_poly.pdbx_seq_one_letter_code
_entity_poly.pdbx_strand_id
1 'polypeptide(L)' 'MNMLLTLLGFNRPERCFARLDSAGRCQAFKQCKQPPVGDSWVEIEEIRLNWLHQVLPANARIASPARHSSGHPLPGL' A
#
# COMPACT_ATOMS: atom_id res chain seq x y z
N MET A 1 -34.05 -5.91 -3.24
CA MET A 1 -33.45 -5.42 -4.50
C MET A 1 -32.66 -4.15 -4.22
N ASN A 2 -31.40 -4.31 -3.80
CA ASN A 2 -30.57 -3.25 -3.20
C ASN A 2 -29.34 -3.03 -4.10
N MET A 3 -29.55 -2.75 -5.39
CA MET A 3 -28.50 -2.65 -6.41
C MET A 3 -28.08 -1.21 -6.75
N LEU A 4 -28.40 -0.22 -5.91
CA LEU A 4 -28.01 1.17 -6.15
C LEU A 4 -26.88 1.67 -5.23
N LEU A 5 -26.56 0.96 -4.14
CA LEU A 5 -25.50 1.38 -3.22
C LEU A 5 -24.08 1.12 -3.76
N THR A 6 -23.94 0.36 -4.85
CA THR A 6 -22.66 0.07 -5.50
C THR A 6 -22.20 1.17 -6.46
N LEU A 7 -23.11 2.07 -6.88
CA LEU A 7 -22.83 3.19 -7.79
C LEU A 7 -22.40 4.46 -7.05
N LEU A 8 -22.78 4.57 -5.76
CA LEU A 8 -22.29 5.60 -4.85
C LEU A 8 -20.99 5.06 -4.26
N GLY A 9 -19.88 5.27 -4.97
CA GLY A 9 -18.57 4.74 -4.64
C GLY A 9 -18.27 4.75 -3.14
N PHE A 10 -18.42 3.59 -2.51
CA PHE A 10 -17.68 3.20 -1.33
C PHE A 10 -16.21 3.22 -1.76
N ASN A 11 -15.67 4.43 -1.72
CA ASN A 11 -14.37 4.83 -2.19
C ASN A 11 -13.36 3.93 -1.49
N ARG A 12 -12.97 2.83 -2.15
CA ARG A 12 -11.87 2.00 -1.66
C ARG A 12 -10.72 2.99 -1.53
N PRO A 13 -10.27 3.33 -0.31
CA PRO A 13 -9.27 4.37 -0.12
C PRO A 13 -8.10 4.00 -1.01
N GLU A 14 -7.81 4.87 -1.97
CA GLU A 14 -6.72 4.61 -2.90
C GLU A 14 -5.45 4.64 -2.07
N ARG A 15 -4.77 3.49 -2.00
CA ARG A 15 -3.61 3.34 -1.14
C ARG A 15 -2.49 4.19 -1.73
N CYS A 16 -1.82 4.93 -0.86
CA CYS A 16 -0.65 5.69 -1.23
C CYS A 16 0.59 4.81 -1.06
N PHE A 17 1.50 4.86 -2.02
CA PHE A 17 2.77 4.16 -1.99
C PHE A 17 3.91 5.14 -2.23
N ALA A 18 4.97 5.01 -1.45
CA ALA A 18 6.24 5.66 -1.68
C ALA A 18 7.24 4.63 -2.21
N ARG A 19 8.01 5.00 -3.24
CA ARG A 19 9.16 4.23 -3.70
C ARG A 19 10.39 4.69 -2.93
N LEU A 20 11.04 3.76 -2.25
CA LEU A 20 12.29 4.01 -1.55
C LEU A 20 13.48 3.60 -2.41
N ASP A 21 14.59 4.31 -2.25
CA ASP A 21 15.91 3.91 -2.73
C ASP A 21 16.56 2.89 -1.78
N SER A 22 17.68 2.28 -2.17
CA SER A 22 18.48 1.41 -1.29
C SER A 22 18.92 2.09 0.01
N ALA A 23 19.06 3.42 0.00
CA ALA A 23 19.32 4.22 1.21
C ALA A 23 18.07 4.53 2.06
N GLY A 24 16.88 4.05 1.67
CA GLY A 24 15.61 4.33 2.36
C GLY A 24 15.02 5.71 2.09
N ARG A 25 15.54 6.44 1.08
CA ARG A 25 15.04 7.77 0.69
C ARG A 25 13.86 7.66 -0.27
N CYS A 26 12.84 8.50 -0.10
CA CYS A 26 11.70 8.49 -1.00
C CYS A 26 12.05 9.15 -2.33
N GLN A 27 11.92 8.38 -3.42
CA GLN A 27 12.20 8.84 -4.78
C GLN A 27 10.93 9.21 -5.54
N ALA A 28 9.82 8.51 -5.29
CA ALA A 28 8.58 8.71 -6.03
C ALA A 28 7.37 8.34 -5.18
N PHE A 29 6.21 8.87 -5.55
CA PHE A 29 4.92 8.54 -4.95
C PHE A 29 3.97 7.99 -6.00
N LYS A 30 3.10 7.07 -5.62
CA LYS A 30 2.07 6.49 -6.48
C LYS A 30 0.83 6.17 -5.66
N GLN A 31 -0.31 6.62 -6.13
CA GLN A 31 -1.62 6.27 -5.57
C GLN A 31 -2.24 5.18 -6.43
N CYS A 32 -2.48 4.00 -5.86
CA CYS A 32 -3.09 2.90 -6.57
C CYS A 32 -3.84 1.95 -5.63
N LYS A 33 -4.88 1.29 -6.14
CA LYS A 33 -5.66 0.33 -5.35
C LYS A 33 -4.95 -1.01 -5.16
N GLN A 34 -3.97 -1.31 -6.01
CA GLN A 34 -3.19 -2.53 -6.02
C GLN A 34 -1.74 -2.22 -5.67
N PRO A 35 -1.03 -3.10 -4.95
CA PRO A 35 0.38 -2.93 -4.70
C PRO A 35 1.13 -2.90 -6.06
N PRO A 36 1.92 -1.85 -6.34
CA PRO A 36 2.68 -1.78 -7.57
C PRO A 36 3.71 -2.92 -7.62
N VAL A 37 3.86 -3.54 -8.78
CA VAL A 37 4.90 -4.55 -9.04
C VAL A 37 6.25 -3.86 -9.16
N GLY A 38 7.20 -4.27 -8.31
CA GLY A 38 8.58 -3.78 -8.31
C GLY A 38 9.15 -3.67 -6.88
N ASP A 39 10.47 -3.70 -6.78
CA ASP A 39 11.16 -3.67 -5.50
C ASP A 39 11.17 -2.27 -4.88
N SER A 40 10.95 -2.20 -3.56
CA SER A 40 11.02 -1.00 -2.71
C SER A 40 9.83 -0.04 -2.71
N TRP A 41 8.63 -0.49 -3.10
CA TRP A 41 7.41 0.25 -2.79
C TRP A 41 6.94 -0.06 -1.37
N VAL A 42 6.66 0.99 -0.60
CA VAL A 42 6.08 0.90 0.74
C VAL A 42 4.77 1.65 0.79
N GLU A 43 3.79 1.09 1.48
CA GLU A 43 2.49 1.72 1.70
C GLU A 43 2.63 2.84 2.74
N ILE A 44 2.01 3.98 2.46
CA ILE A 44 2.04 5.17 3.33
C ILE A 44 0.62 5.67 3.57
N GLU A 45 0.38 6.33 4.70
CA GLU A 45 -0.93 6.87 5.05
C GLU A 45 -1.34 8.03 4.13
N GLU A 46 -0.37 8.82 3.69
CA GLU A 46 -0.59 10.02 2.88
C GLU A 46 0.65 10.36 2.05
N ILE A 47 0.48 11.06 0.93
CA ILE A 47 1.59 11.54 0.12
C ILE A 47 2.02 12.92 0.63
N ARG A 48 3.23 13.01 1.21
CA ARG A 48 3.84 14.28 1.58
C ARG A 48 5.07 14.57 0.73
N LEU A 49 5.03 15.67 -0.03
CA LEU A 49 6.16 16.17 -0.82
C LEU A 49 7.41 16.44 0.02
N ASN A 50 7.25 16.75 1.30
CA ASN A 50 8.36 16.92 2.24
C ASN A 50 9.22 15.66 2.39
N TRP A 51 8.68 14.47 2.09
CA TRP A 51 9.47 13.24 2.13
C TRP A 51 10.29 13.01 0.87
N LEU A 52 10.04 13.75 -0.22
CA LEU A 52 10.80 13.61 -1.46
C LEU A 52 12.29 13.87 -1.20
N HIS A 53 13.13 12.93 -1.62
CA HIS A 53 14.58 12.90 -1.37
C HIS A 53 15.00 12.77 0.11
N GLN A 54 14.05 12.59 1.04
CA GLN A 54 14.31 12.36 2.46
C GLN A 54 14.07 10.91 2.85
N VAL A 55 14.63 10.48 3.98
CA VAL A 55 14.40 9.14 4.53
C VAL A 55 12.97 9.06 5.03
N LEU A 56 12.21 8.07 4.56
CA LEU A 56 10.81 7.93 4.94
C LEU A 56 10.71 7.50 6.42
N PRO A 57 10.11 8.32 7.31
CA PRO A 57 10.00 8.01 8.72
C PRO A 57 9.14 6.77 8.92
N ALA A 58 9.46 5.96 9.94
CA ALA A 58 8.72 4.72 10.22
C ALA A 58 7.23 4.98 10.49
N ASN A 59 6.89 6.11 11.12
CA ASN A 59 5.51 6.50 11.41
C ASN A 59 4.68 6.84 10.16
N ALA A 60 5.32 7.13 9.03
CA ALA A 60 4.63 7.38 7.76
C ALA A 60 4.30 6.08 7.02
N ARG A 61 4.96 4.98 7.38
CA ARG A 61 4.79 3.67 6.75
C ARG A 61 3.56 3.03 7.38
N ILE A 62 2.56 2.75 6.56
CA ILE A 62 1.55 1.77 6.96
C ILE A 62 2.32 0.45 7.02
N ALA A 63 2.37 -0.15 8.21
CA ALA A 63 2.76 -1.55 8.32
C ALA A 63 1.74 -2.34 7.50
N SER A 64 2.03 -2.53 6.20
CA SER A 64 1.17 -3.35 5.35
C SER A 64 0.99 -4.64 6.12
N PRO A 65 -0.25 -5.05 6.45
CA PRO A 65 -0.44 -6.36 7.00
C PRO A 65 0.14 -7.26 5.93
N ALA A 66 1.30 -7.87 6.24
CA ALA A 66 1.87 -8.90 5.41
C ALA A 66 0.67 -9.74 5.04
N ARG A 67 0.38 -9.88 3.74
CA ARG A 67 -0.54 -10.93 3.32
C ARG A 67 0.09 -12.16 3.92
N HIS A 68 -0.44 -12.57 5.08
CA HIS A 68 -0.41 -13.92 5.55
C HIS A 68 -1.13 -14.63 4.41
N SER A 69 -0.37 -14.91 3.36
CA SER A 69 -0.50 -16.12 2.58
C SER A 69 -0.27 -17.19 3.64
N SER A 70 -1.31 -17.49 4.41
CA SER A 70 -1.44 -18.75 5.10
C SER A 70 -1.43 -19.77 3.96
N GLY A 71 -0.22 -20.15 3.58
CA GLY A 71 0.03 -21.36 2.85
C GLY A 71 -0.59 -22.49 3.67
N HIS A 72 -1.66 -23.04 3.09
CA HIS A 72 -2.25 -24.37 3.28
C HIS A 72 -1.49 -25.36 4.19
N PRO A 73 -2.22 -26.24 4.91
CA PRO A 73 -2.39 -27.56 4.30
C PRO A 73 -3.82 -28.11 4.34
N LEU A 74 -4.12 -28.89 3.31
CA LEU A 74 -5.29 -29.76 3.16
C LEU A 74 -5.41 -30.68 4.40
N PRO A 75 -6.59 -30.79 5.04
CA PRO A 75 -6.84 -31.89 5.95
C PRO A 75 -7.07 -33.14 5.11
N GLY A 76 -6.03 -33.97 4.95
CA GLY A 76 -6.21 -35.34 4.54
C GLY A 76 -6.73 -36.16 5.72
N LEU A 77 -7.97 -36.64 5.60
CA LEU A 77 -8.47 -37.84 6.28
C LEU A 77 -9.70 -38.37 5.53
#